data_AF-A0A1F9V560-F1
#
_entry.id   AF-A0A1F9V560-F1
#
_cell.length_a   1.000
_cell.length_b   1.000
_cell.length_c   1.000
_cell.angle_alpha   90.00
_cell.angle_beta   90.00
_cell.angle_gamma   90.00
#
_symmetry.space_group_name_H-M   'P 1'
#
loop_
_entity.id
_entity.type
_entity.pdbx_description
1 polymer ?
#
loop_
_entity_poly.entity_id
_entity_poly.type
_entity_poly.pdbx_seq_one_letter_code
_entity_poly.pdbx_strand_id
1 'polypeptide(L)'
;MMGTELVLGVEQEHDLFDGKRRLDFQALFAAAAGRASSIPFRNSESAAVLDAGYVLACDGWEAELATAPVPALGDGCLALAHEVVRCRTHMVDRLRGVGVPNVHGYSTHINISVPLGRETEIAIALARTVGPALILLIESPQSPGLLLRPRRGRLEVGGEYIDREEQLAAACIFLAGVVHIYLDQPALWASFPRPVLKRWEEATLRPGIYLPHDAYGESMYVRGRAARLELEDGRTTTAGELLASCAELALEGLEGQISALAADVLWNVVRGDLQIERDSDPGEVTHSSGPIPLASEATVLRQLGNAEIDPSMSTRFVDWEGVAFSWQGPSGPPLIIGVPWHQLRKFLEDVQAEGVSNIVGALGPAQPELNTLGQFTSAQTFHSVDPAALSQEAQAGKQGGRKQEVIPVPIPRATRRWLIPLFIGLITVVVILIGSGGSIRRILVPATPTPTATATITPSATPTETATWTLTPSPTATATATATATATATPTRPRPTRTKTRQPPEERPQPTACDPADPACNPPPPPTCLPGQCG
;
A
#
# COMPACT_ATOMS: atom_id res chain seq x y z
N MET A 1 22.33 4.27 -18.76
CA MET A 1 21.69 4.82 -17.55
C MET A 1 21.46 3.63 -16.64
N MET A 2 21.87 3.67 -15.37
CA MET A 2 21.45 2.63 -14.43
C MET A 2 19.95 2.80 -14.23
N GLY A 3 19.15 1.82 -14.67
CA GLY A 3 17.70 1.83 -14.43
C GLY A 3 17.47 1.98 -12.93
N THR A 4 16.62 2.93 -12.54
CA THR A 4 16.23 3.05 -11.14
C THR A 4 15.47 1.78 -10.81
N GLU A 5 15.96 1.00 -9.84
CA GLU A 5 15.27 -0.22 -9.41
C GLU A 5 13.86 0.17 -8.94
N LEU A 6 12.85 -0.43 -9.56
CA LEU A 6 11.45 -0.17 -9.24
C LEU A 6 11.12 -0.89 -7.95
N VAL A 7 10.81 -0.15 -6.89
CA VAL A 7 10.44 -0.68 -5.57
C VAL A 7 9.06 -0.20 -5.14
N LEU A 8 8.39 -1.01 -4.33
CA LEU A 8 7.02 -0.86 -3.85
C LEU A 8 6.94 -1.10 -2.34
N GLY A 9 5.95 -0.51 -1.70
CA GLY A 9 5.70 -0.68 -0.28
C GLY A 9 4.33 -0.11 0.05
N VAL A 10 3.81 -0.48 1.20
CA VAL A 10 2.42 -0.22 1.55
C VAL A 10 2.34 0.38 2.93
N GLU A 11 1.50 1.39 3.06
CA GLU A 11 1.04 1.95 4.33
C GLU A 11 -0.45 1.62 4.49
N GLN A 12 -0.88 1.27 5.70
CA GLN A 12 -2.31 1.12 6.01
C GLN A 12 -2.65 1.80 7.34
N GLU A 13 -3.62 2.71 7.28
CA GLU A 13 -4.15 3.41 8.46
C GLU A 13 -5.36 2.65 9.02
N HIS A 14 -5.51 2.68 10.34
CA HIS A 14 -6.54 1.95 11.06
C HIS A 14 -7.17 2.82 12.15
N ASP A 15 -8.49 2.78 12.18
CA ASP A 15 -9.28 3.33 13.26
C ASP A 15 -9.41 2.36 14.42
N LEU A 16 -9.31 2.90 15.63
CA LEU A 16 -9.37 2.12 16.87
C LEU A 16 -10.66 2.42 17.61
N PHE A 17 -11.37 1.38 18.07
CA PHE A 17 -12.63 1.56 18.79
C PHE A 17 -12.71 0.74 20.08
N ASP A 18 -13.39 1.33 21.06
CA ASP A 18 -13.92 0.67 22.26
C ASP A 18 -15.45 0.83 22.26
N GLY A 19 -16.15 -0.20 21.80
CA GLY A 19 -17.57 -0.10 21.44
C GLY A 19 -17.78 0.92 20.33
N LYS A 20 -18.51 2.00 20.62
CA LYS A 20 -18.77 3.11 19.67
C LYS A 20 -17.78 4.27 19.81
N ARG A 21 -16.89 4.23 20.80
CA ARG A 21 -15.94 5.31 21.08
C ARG A 21 -14.68 5.10 20.27
N ARG A 22 -14.35 6.04 19.38
CA ARG A 22 -13.04 6.07 18.72
C ARG A 22 -11.96 6.37 19.76
N LEU A 23 -10.86 5.63 19.71
CA LEU A 23 -9.70 5.80 20.58
C LEU A 23 -8.65 6.64 19.84
N ASP A 24 -7.92 7.44 20.60
CA ASP A 24 -6.76 8.19 20.11
C ASP A 24 -5.52 7.29 20.20
N PHE A 25 -5.01 6.84 19.05
CA PHE A 25 -3.84 5.97 19.02
C PHE A 25 -2.57 6.67 19.53
N GLN A 26 -2.45 8.00 19.42
CA GLN A 26 -1.29 8.73 19.93
C GLN A 26 -1.10 8.49 21.44
N ALA A 27 -2.19 8.42 22.19
CA ALA A 27 -2.18 8.12 23.62
C ALA A 27 -1.82 6.65 23.93
N LEU A 28 -1.99 5.75 22.96
CA LEU A 28 -1.74 4.31 23.09
C LEU A 28 -0.38 3.89 22.51
N PHE A 29 0.23 4.74 21.68
CA PHE A 29 1.42 4.44 20.89
C PHE A 29 2.54 3.82 21.72
N ALA A 30 2.92 4.44 22.85
CA ALA A 30 4.01 3.95 23.69
C ALA A 30 3.75 2.54 24.27
N ALA A 31 2.48 2.22 24.56
CA ALA A 31 2.09 0.90 25.04
C ALA A 31 2.09 -0.13 23.90
N ALA A 32 1.54 0.23 22.74
CA ALA A 32 1.44 -0.65 21.58
C ALA A 32 2.82 -0.96 20.96
N ALA A 33 3.69 0.05 20.87
CA ALA A 33 5.04 -0.09 20.36
C ALA A 33 5.91 -0.94 21.32
N GLY A 34 5.80 -0.68 22.63
CA GLY A 34 6.51 -1.41 23.67
C GLY A 34 8.03 -1.17 23.68
N ARG A 35 8.57 -0.65 24.78
CA ARG A 35 9.99 -0.22 24.89
C ARG A 35 11.04 -1.28 24.53
N ALA A 36 10.73 -2.56 24.67
CA ALA A 36 11.66 -3.66 24.35
C ALA A 36 11.58 -4.14 22.89
N SER A 37 10.50 -3.81 22.18
CA SER A 37 10.20 -4.25 20.81
C SER A 37 10.21 -3.10 19.79
N SER A 38 10.41 -1.85 20.24
CA SER A 38 10.29 -0.64 19.41
C SER A 38 11.59 0.18 19.36
N ILE A 39 12.00 0.63 18.18
CA ILE A 39 13.06 1.64 17.99
C ILE A 39 12.41 2.96 17.57
N PRO A 40 12.63 4.10 18.28
CA PRO A 40 12.06 5.39 17.88
C PRO A 40 12.43 5.78 16.44
N PHE A 41 11.45 6.19 15.64
CA PHE A 41 11.63 6.61 14.25
C PHE A 41 12.04 8.08 14.17
N ARG A 42 13.24 8.42 13.66
CA ARG A 42 13.69 9.82 13.47
C ARG A 42 13.55 10.72 14.71
N ASN A 43 13.69 10.17 15.92
CA ASN A 43 13.37 10.86 17.20
C ASN A 43 11.91 11.33 17.33
N SER A 44 11.00 10.73 16.56
CA SER A 44 9.57 10.91 16.69
C SER A 44 9.06 10.15 17.91
N GLU A 45 8.24 10.80 18.70
CA GLU A 45 7.47 10.19 19.78
C GLU A 45 6.26 9.39 19.25
N SER A 46 5.99 9.47 17.95
CA SER A 46 4.78 8.94 17.29
C SER A 46 5.06 7.88 16.23
N ALA A 47 6.28 7.35 16.14
CA ALA A 47 6.60 6.28 15.20
C ALA A 47 7.75 5.40 15.70
N ALA A 48 7.67 4.10 15.42
CA ALA A 48 8.68 3.13 15.80
C ALA A 48 8.70 1.90 14.91
N VAL A 49 9.89 1.34 14.69
CA VAL A 49 10.03 0.03 14.04
C VAL A 49 9.78 -1.07 15.05
N LEU A 50 8.94 -2.02 14.68
CA LEU A 50 8.66 -3.19 15.48
C LEU A 50 9.56 -4.36 15.10
N ASP A 51 9.74 -5.29 16.03
CA ASP A 51 10.43 -6.58 15.84
C ASP A 51 9.90 -7.40 14.66
N ALA A 52 8.63 -7.22 14.33
CA ALA A 52 7.99 -7.78 13.15
C ALA A 52 8.43 -7.14 11.82
N GLY A 53 9.33 -6.14 11.78
CA GLY A 53 9.96 -5.64 10.55
C GLY A 53 9.18 -4.55 9.79
N TYR A 54 8.21 -3.90 10.44
CA TYR A 54 7.45 -2.79 9.87
C TYR A 54 7.47 -1.59 10.82
N VAL A 55 7.11 -0.40 10.31
CA VAL A 55 6.93 0.81 11.11
C VAL A 55 5.51 0.87 11.62
N LEU A 56 5.34 0.99 12.93
CA LEU A 56 4.10 1.43 13.56
C LEU A 56 4.21 2.93 13.78
N ALA A 57 3.26 3.71 13.28
CA ALA A 57 3.25 5.17 13.38
C ALA A 57 1.86 5.71 13.71
N CYS A 58 1.82 6.99 14.08
CA CYS A 58 0.60 7.76 14.20
C CYS A 58 0.85 9.22 13.77
N ASP A 59 0.20 9.63 12.67
CA ASP A 59 0.14 11.02 12.21
C ASP A 59 -1.10 11.75 12.76
N GLY A 60 -2.00 11.02 13.42
CA GLY A 60 -3.27 11.49 13.97
C GLY A 60 -3.82 10.54 15.03
N TRP A 61 -5.13 10.30 14.98
CA TRP A 61 -5.82 9.37 15.88
C TRP A 61 -5.67 7.90 15.44
N GLU A 62 -5.27 7.72 14.19
CA GLU A 62 -5.17 6.46 13.48
C GLU A 62 -3.86 5.75 13.82
N ALA A 63 -3.90 4.41 13.85
CA ALA A 63 -2.71 3.57 13.82
C ALA A 63 -2.29 3.31 12.38
N GLU A 64 -1.04 3.63 12.05
CA GLU A 64 -0.48 3.38 10.73
C GLU A 64 0.56 2.26 10.81
N LEU A 65 0.45 1.28 9.92
CA LEU A 65 1.55 0.38 9.61
C LEU A 65 2.17 0.81 8.28
N ALA A 66 3.51 0.75 8.18
CA ALA A 66 4.24 0.96 6.93
C ALA A 66 5.27 -0.15 6.72
N THR A 67 5.25 -0.80 5.56
CA THR A 67 6.22 -1.84 5.20
C THR A 67 7.53 -1.23 4.72
N ALA A 68 8.61 -2.02 4.77
CA ALA A 68 9.79 -1.72 3.98
C ALA A 68 9.47 -1.78 2.47
N PRO A 69 10.17 -0.99 1.64
CA PRO A 69 10.02 -1.03 0.19
C PRO A 69 10.73 -2.25 -0.40
N VAL A 70 10.01 -3.12 -1.09
CA VAL A 70 10.55 -4.31 -1.76
C VAL A 70 10.66 -4.10 -3.28
N PRO A 71 11.50 -4.86 -4.01
CA PRO A 71 11.51 -4.86 -5.47
C PRO A 71 10.10 -5.11 -6.04
N ALA A 72 9.69 -4.35 -7.05
CA ALA A 72 8.38 -4.50 -7.67
C ALA A 72 8.33 -5.67 -8.67
N LEU A 73 9.48 -6.03 -9.23
CA LEU A 73 9.63 -7.09 -10.21
C LEU A 73 9.77 -8.48 -9.55
N GLY A 74 9.72 -9.54 -10.35
CA GLY A 74 9.69 -10.91 -9.89
C GLY A 74 8.38 -11.22 -9.13
N ASP A 75 8.51 -11.85 -7.97
CA ASP A 75 7.40 -12.12 -7.05
C ASP A 75 7.23 -11.04 -5.97
N GLY A 76 7.93 -9.91 -6.11
CA GLY A 76 7.99 -8.89 -5.06
C GLY A 76 6.64 -8.27 -4.70
N CYS A 77 5.76 -8.04 -5.69
CA CYS A 77 4.38 -7.57 -5.41
C CYS A 77 3.55 -8.59 -4.61
N LEU A 78 3.70 -9.89 -4.89
CA LEU A 78 3.01 -10.95 -4.14
C LEU A 78 3.55 -11.03 -2.71
N ALA A 79 4.88 -11.02 -2.58
CA ALA A 79 5.55 -11.04 -1.29
C ALA A 79 5.17 -9.82 -0.43
N LEU A 80 5.04 -8.63 -1.04
CA LEU A 80 4.61 -7.42 -0.37
C LEU A 80 3.19 -7.53 0.17
N ALA A 81 2.25 -7.99 -0.66
CA ALA A 81 0.85 -8.14 -0.24
C ALA A 81 0.73 -9.11 0.94
N HIS A 82 1.41 -10.26 0.88
CA HIS A 82 1.47 -11.19 2.00
C HIS A 82 2.10 -10.53 3.25
N GLU A 83 3.19 -9.79 3.07
CA GLU A 83 3.87 -9.12 4.18
C GLU A 83 2.96 -8.11 4.88
N VAL A 84 2.13 -7.37 4.14
CA VAL A 84 1.14 -6.45 4.69
C VAL A 84 0.13 -7.20 5.57
N VAL A 85 -0.40 -8.33 5.11
CA VAL A 85 -1.32 -9.16 5.91
C VAL A 85 -0.66 -9.64 7.21
N ARG A 86 0.60 -10.06 7.15
CA ARG A 86 1.37 -10.50 8.31
C ARG A 86 1.58 -9.36 9.31
N CYS A 87 2.06 -8.21 8.83
CA CYS A 87 2.30 -7.01 9.64
C CYS A 87 1.03 -6.50 10.30
N ARG A 88 -0.08 -6.46 9.53
CA ARG A 88 -1.41 -6.12 10.04
C ARG A 88 -1.86 -7.05 11.17
N THR A 89 -1.75 -8.36 10.96
CA THR A 89 -2.15 -9.36 11.97
C THR A 89 -1.36 -9.14 13.27
N HIS A 90 -0.04 -8.96 13.16
CA HIS A 90 0.81 -8.65 14.31
C HIS A 90 0.42 -7.33 15.00
N MET A 91 0.11 -6.28 14.23
CA MET A 91 -0.33 -4.99 14.79
C MET A 91 -1.65 -5.12 15.55
N VAL A 92 -2.64 -5.80 14.98
CA VAL A 92 -3.94 -6.02 15.63
C VAL A 92 -3.76 -6.80 16.94
N ASP A 93 -2.90 -7.80 16.97
CA ASP A 93 -2.60 -8.58 18.18
C ASP A 93 -1.98 -7.71 19.28
N ARG A 94 -1.04 -6.83 18.90
CA ARG A 94 -0.43 -5.86 19.81
C ARG A 94 -1.48 -4.89 20.37
N LEU A 95 -2.33 -4.35 19.51
CA LEU A 95 -3.39 -3.41 19.89
C LEU A 95 -4.40 -4.07 20.85
N ARG A 96 -4.80 -5.31 20.58
CA ARG A 96 -5.63 -6.11 21.50
C ARG A 96 -4.93 -6.35 22.83
N GLY A 97 -3.63 -6.63 22.82
CA GLY A 97 -2.80 -6.79 24.01
C GLY A 97 -2.76 -5.55 24.93
N VAL A 98 -2.97 -4.35 24.37
CA VAL A 98 -3.05 -3.09 25.13
C VAL A 98 -4.49 -2.61 25.36
N GLY A 99 -5.48 -3.49 25.14
CA GLY A 99 -6.89 -3.22 25.47
C GLY A 99 -7.70 -2.52 24.37
N VAL A 100 -7.26 -2.58 23.11
CA VAL A 100 -8.04 -2.10 21.96
C VAL A 100 -8.83 -3.28 21.36
N PRO A 101 -10.15 -3.39 21.61
CA PRO A 101 -10.91 -4.56 21.19
C PRO A 101 -11.16 -4.60 19.67
N ASN A 102 -11.40 -3.44 19.06
CA ASN A 102 -11.84 -3.32 17.67
C ASN A 102 -10.86 -2.45 16.88
N VAL A 103 -10.38 -2.98 15.76
CA VAL A 103 -9.47 -2.30 14.83
C VAL A 103 -10.12 -2.37 13.44
N HIS A 104 -10.39 -1.22 12.85
CA HIS A 104 -11.01 -1.10 11.54
C HIS A 104 -10.00 -0.52 10.56
N GLY A 105 -9.88 -1.11 9.38
CA GLY A 105 -9.08 -0.51 8.32
C GLY A 105 -9.70 0.79 7.84
N TYR A 106 -8.88 1.82 7.63
CA TYR A 106 -9.32 3.15 7.20
C TYR A 106 -8.84 3.48 5.79
N SER A 107 -7.55 3.33 5.50
CA SER A 107 -6.99 3.66 4.18
C SER A 107 -5.84 2.73 3.80
N THR A 108 -5.50 2.67 2.52
CA THR A 108 -4.30 2.01 2.01
C THR A 108 -3.55 2.95 1.08
N HIS A 109 -2.26 3.13 1.32
CA HIS A 109 -1.35 3.89 0.46
C HIS A 109 -0.30 2.96 -0.13
N ILE A 110 -0.33 2.77 -1.44
CA ILE A 110 0.71 2.06 -2.18
C ILE A 110 1.71 3.10 -2.64
N ASN A 111 2.95 3.07 -2.14
CA ASN A 111 3.99 3.90 -2.71
C ASN A 111 4.83 3.10 -3.71
N ILE A 112 5.33 3.77 -4.75
CA ILE A 112 6.19 3.22 -5.79
C ILE A 112 7.33 4.19 -6.10
N SER A 113 8.56 3.72 -6.20
CA SER A 113 9.71 4.56 -6.54
C SER A 113 9.57 5.16 -7.93
N VAL A 114 9.95 6.42 -8.09
CA VAL A 114 10.03 7.09 -9.39
C VAL A 114 11.28 7.97 -9.46
N PRO A 115 11.79 8.33 -10.67
CA PRO A 115 12.92 9.23 -10.78
C PRO A 115 12.65 10.58 -10.10
N LEU A 116 13.65 11.06 -9.35
CA LEU A 116 13.58 12.33 -8.65
C LEU A 116 13.27 13.49 -9.62
N GLY A 117 12.28 14.32 -9.26
CA GLY A 117 11.84 15.46 -10.06
C GLY A 117 10.77 15.12 -11.11
N ARG A 118 10.40 13.85 -11.30
CA ARG A 118 9.34 13.41 -12.22
C ARG A 118 8.05 13.00 -11.53
N GLU A 119 7.96 13.15 -10.21
CA GLU A 119 6.86 12.66 -9.40
C GLU A 119 5.51 13.26 -9.84
N THR A 120 5.46 14.58 -10.01
CA THR A 120 4.24 15.30 -10.42
C THR A 120 3.84 14.97 -11.86
N GLU A 121 4.83 14.87 -12.75
CA GLU A 121 4.62 14.47 -14.15
C GLU A 121 3.96 13.09 -14.24
N ILE A 122 4.50 12.13 -13.48
CA ILE A 122 3.99 10.75 -13.44
C ILE A 122 2.60 10.73 -12.79
N ALA A 123 2.37 11.45 -11.69
CA ALA A 123 1.05 11.52 -11.06
C ALA A 123 -0.03 12.00 -12.05
N ILE A 124 0.24 13.07 -12.81
CA ILE A 124 -0.66 13.59 -13.84
C ILE A 124 -0.87 12.56 -14.96
N ALA A 125 0.21 11.91 -15.39
CA ALA A 125 0.15 10.89 -16.44
C ALA A 125 -0.72 9.70 -16.02
N LEU A 126 -0.58 9.20 -14.79
CA LEU A 126 -1.42 8.12 -14.26
C LEU A 126 -2.88 8.55 -14.14
N ALA A 127 -3.15 9.73 -13.58
CA ALA A 127 -4.50 10.29 -13.47
C ALA A 127 -5.21 10.34 -14.83
N ARG A 128 -4.52 10.78 -15.88
CA ARG A 128 -5.12 10.94 -17.22
C ARG A 128 -5.28 9.64 -18.00
N THR A 129 -4.67 8.55 -17.54
CA THR A 129 -4.52 7.34 -18.38
C THR A 129 -5.15 6.12 -17.71
N VAL A 130 -4.76 5.87 -16.46
CA VAL A 130 -5.13 4.66 -15.72
C VAL A 130 -5.93 4.95 -14.48
N GLY A 131 -6.28 6.22 -14.21
CA GLY A 131 -7.03 6.60 -13.00
C GLY A 131 -8.34 5.83 -12.81
N PRO A 132 -9.18 5.56 -13.85
CA PRO A 132 -10.36 4.72 -13.66
C PRO A 132 -10.03 3.28 -13.28
N ALA A 133 -8.93 2.73 -13.82
CA ALA A 133 -8.47 1.38 -13.48
C ALA A 133 -7.97 1.31 -12.04
N LEU A 134 -7.22 2.32 -11.57
CA LEU A 134 -6.79 2.43 -10.17
C LEU A 134 -7.99 2.58 -9.22
N ILE A 135 -8.98 3.40 -9.58
CA ILE A 135 -10.23 3.52 -8.81
C ILE A 135 -10.91 2.16 -8.69
N LEU A 136 -11.07 1.43 -9.79
CA LEU A 136 -11.71 0.11 -9.74
C LEU A 136 -10.90 -0.93 -8.95
N LEU A 137 -9.58 -0.80 -8.83
CA LEU A 137 -8.73 -1.75 -8.09
C LEU A 137 -8.63 -1.45 -6.60
N ILE A 138 -8.69 -0.17 -6.21
CA ILE A 138 -8.38 0.29 -4.85
C ILE A 138 -9.64 0.69 -4.09
N GLU A 139 -10.58 1.36 -4.75
CA GLU A 139 -11.67 2.08 -4.09
C GLU A 139 -12.89 1.22 -3.81
N SER A 140 -13.60 1.53 -2.73
CA SER A 140 -14.96 1.04 -2.46
C SER A 140 -16.02 2.05 -2.95
N PRO A 141 -17.30 1.65 -3.07
CA PRO A 141 -18.38 2.59 -3.34
C PRO A 141 -18.60 3.67 -2.28
N GLN A 142 -18.05 3.51 -1.08
CA GLN A 142 -18.17 4.44 0.05
C GLN A 142 -16.96 5.36 0.19
N SER A 143 -15.90 5.09 -0.56
CA SER A 143 -14.68 5.88 -0.52
C SER A 143 -14.96 7.33 -0.90
N PRO A 144 -14.19 8.31 -0.40
CA PRO A 144 -14.27 9.67 -0.91
C PRO A 144 -13.72 9.78 -2.34
N GLY A 145 -12.66 9.05 -2.68
CA GLY A 145 -11.90 9.21 -3.92
C GLY A 145 -10.47 8.71 -3.84
N LEU A 146 -9.82 8.59 -4.99
CA LEU A 146 -8.42 8.16 -5.09
C LEU A 146 -7.46 9.36 -4.99
N LEU A 147 -6.36 9.21 -4.28
CA LEU A 147 -5.27 10.17 -4.15
C LEU A 147 -4.03 9.73 -4.93
N LEU A 148 -3.44 10.65 -5.69
CA LEU A 148 -2.13 10.50 -6.31
C LEU A 148 -1.22 11.60 -5.78
N ARG A 149 -0.34 11.27 -4.84
CA ARG A 149 0.52 12.22 -4.12
C ARG A 149 1.98 12.09 -4.56
N PRO A 150 2.54 13.10 -5.23
CA PRO A 150 3.97 13.20 -5.48
C PRO A 150 4.75 13.29 -4.15
N ARG A 151 5.72 12.41 -3.95
CA ARG A 151 6.64 12.41 -2.79
C ARG A 151 8.06 12.35 -3.30
N ARG A 152 9.01 13.03 -2.68
CA ARG A 152 10.40 13.03 -3.18
C ARG A 152 10.91 11.61 -3.48
N GLY A 153 11.18 11.30 -4.75
CA GLY A 153 11.66 9.99 -5.21
C GLY A 153 10.62 8.86 -5.27
N ARG A 154 9.33 9.12 -5.00
CA ARG A 154 8.25 8.12 -5.09
C ARG A 154 6.90 8.74 -5.44
N LEU A 155 6.01 7.95 -6.01
CA LEU A 155 4.60 8.29 -6.10
C LEU A 155 3.84 7.50 -5.05
N GLU A 156 2.92 8.15 -4.36
CA GLU A 156 2.04 7.51 -3.41
C GLU A 156 0.60 7.50 -3.99
N VAL A 157 0.01 6.31 -4.08
CA VAL A 157 -1.37 6.08 -4.52
C VAL A 157 -2.19 5.71 -3.29
N GLY A 158 -2.96 6.67 -2.78
CA GLY A 158 -3.79 6.51 -1.60
C GLY A 158 -5.25 6.29 -1.96
N GLY A 159 -5.94 5.45 -1.19
CA GLY A 159 -7.36 5.21 -1.36
C GLY A 159 -7.97 4.47 -0.18
N GLU A 160 -9.12 3.87 -0.42
CA GLU A 160 -9.81 3.02 0.57
C GLU A 160 -8.93 1.88 1.09
N TYR A 161 -9.25 1.41 2.30
CA TYR A 161 -8.57 0.27 2.91
C TYR A 161 -8.72 -1.03 2.10
N ILE A 162 -7.62 -1.66 1.67
CA ILE A 162 -7.63 -2.98 1.00
C ILE A 162 -7.39 -4.10 2.03
N ASP A 163 -8.40 -4.94 2.26
CA ASP A 163 -8.30 -6.05 3.23
C ASP A 163 -7.71 -7.33 2.63
N ARG A 164 -8.10 -7.66 1.39
CA ARG A 164 -7.75 -8.89 0.69
C ARG A 164 -6.36 -8.82 0.08
N GLU A 165 -5.59 -9.85 0.35
CA GLU A 165 -4.21 -10.00 -0.12
C GLU A 165 -4.13 -9.97 -1.65
N GLU A 166 -5.01 -10.71 -2.34
CA GLU A 166 -5.00 -10.82 -3.79
C GLU A 166 -5.35 -9.50 -4.48
N GLN A 167 -6.26 -8.72 -3.89
CA GLN A 167 -6.60 -7.39 -4.40
C GLN A 167 -5.43 -6.42 -4.22
N LEU A 168 -4.78 -6.43 -3.06
CA LEU A 168 -3.60 -5.62 -2.79
C LEU A 168 -2.46 -5.98 -3.76
N ALA A 169 -2.21 -7.28 -3.93
CA ALA A 169 -1.24 -7.79 -4.89
C ALA A 169 -1.55 -7.32 -6.32
N ALA A 170 -2.80 -7.45 -6.77
CA ALA A 170 -3.21 -7.00 -8.10
C ALA A 170 -3.01 -5.48 -8.29
N ALA A 171 -3.35 -4.67 -7.29
CA ALA A 171 -3.10 -3.23 -7.32
C ALA A 171 -1.60 -2.89 -7.41
N CYS A 172 -0.76 -3.57 -6.62
CA CYS A 172 0.70 -3.44 -6.68
C CYS A 172 1.28 -3.85 -8.05
N ILE A 173 0.87 -5.00 -8.60
CA ILE A 173 1.33 -5.49 -9.91
C ILE A 173 0.92 -4.54 -11.02
N PHE A 174 -0.33 -4.09 -11.01
CA PHE A 174 -0.84 -3.12 -11.99
C PHE A 174 -0.04 -1.81 -11.94
N LEU A 175 0.15 -1.25 -10.74
CA LEU A 175 0.91 -0.02 -10.57
C LEU A 175 2.38 -0.17 -11.01
N ALA A 176 3.02 -1.29 -10.66
CA ALA A 176 4.37 -1.61 -11.12
C ALA A 176 4.47 -1.63 -12.65
N GLY A 177 3.55 -2.34 -13.32
CA GLY A 177 3.57 -2.47 -14.77
C GLY A 177 3.34 -1.14 -15.47
N VAL A 178 2.37 -0.35 -15.01
CA VAL A 178 2.08 0.95 -15.60
C VAL A 178 3.25 1.93 -15.43
N VAL A 179 3.86 1.99 -14.24
CA VAL A 179 5.01 2.88 -14.00
C VAL A 179 6.25 2.39 -14.77
N HIS A 180 6.50 1.08 -14.83
CA HIS A 180 7.57 0.51 -15.63
C HIS A 180 7.43 0.88 -17.11
N ILE A 181 6.23 0.71 -17.69
CA ILE A 181 5.94 1.08 -19.08
C ILE A 181 6.14 2.58 -19.31
N TYR A 182 5.64 3.41 -18.41
CA TYR A 182 5.79 4.85 -18.51
C TYR A 182 7.27 5.29 -18.56
N LEU A 183 8.11 4.65 -17.74
CA LEU A 183 9.53 5.00 -17.63
C LEU A 183 10.36 4.42 -18.78
N ASP A 184 10.11 3.17 -19.16
CA ASP A 184 11.04 2.41 -20.00
C ASP A 184 10.48 2.04 -21.38
N GLN A 185 9.16 2.15 -21.60
CA GLN A 185 8.48 1.67 -22.82
C GLN A 185 7.49 2.71 -23.39
N PRO A 186 7.97 3.89 -23.84
CA PRO A 186 7.11 4.98 -24.29
C PRO A 186 6.22 4.63 -25.49
N ALA A 187 6.63 3.68 -26.33
CA ALA A 187 5.81 3.18 -27.43
C ALA A 187 4.58 2.41 -26.93
N LEU A 188 4.76 1.54 -25.91
CA LEU A 188 3.65 0.81 -25.28
C LEU A 188 2.77 1.76 -24.46
N TRP A 189 3.38 2.74 -23.77
CA TRP A 189 2.64 3.80 -23.08
C TRP A 189 1.69 4.55 -24.02
N ALA A 190 2.11 4.84 -25.26
CA ALA A 190 1.27 5.52 -26.25
C ALA A 190 0.03 4.72 -26.66
N SER A 191 0.04 3.40 -26.47
CA SER A 191 -1.09 2.50 -26.78
C SER A 191 -2.18 2.48 -25.69
N PHE A 192 -1.92 3.05 -24.50
CA PHE A 192 -2.93 3.09 -23.45
C PHE A 192 -4.15 3.94 -23.88
N PRO A 193 -5.39 3.46 -23.62
CA PRO A 193 -6.57 4.29 -23.80
C PRO A 193 -6.49 5.52 -22.89
N ARG A 194 -6.98 6.66 -23.37
CA ARG A 194 -6.93 7.95 -22.66
C ARG A 194 -8.35 8.37 -22.28
N PRO A 195 -8.83 8.04 -21.07
CA PRO A 195 -10.13 8.51 -20.61
C PRO A 195 -10.10 10.03 -20.37
N VAL A 196 -11.18 10.71 -20.73
CA VAL A 196 -11.32 12.15 -20.51
C VAL A 196 -11.48 12.40 -19.00
N LEU A 197 -10.45 12.97 -18.37
CA LEU A 197 -10.51 13.44 -16.99
C LEU A 197 -11.33 14.73 -16.92
N LYS A 198 -12.57 14.65 -16.45
CA LYS A 198 -13.54 15.76 -16.40
C LYS A 198 -13.42 16.60 -15.14
N ARG A 199 -13.06 15.96 -14.02
CA ARG A 199 -12.94 16.59 -12.71
C ARG A 199 -11.79 15.99 -11.93
N TRP A 200 -11.01 16.86 -11.28
CA TRP A 200 -10.04 16.52 -10.27
C TRP A 200 -9.90 17.71 -9.32
N GLU A 201 -9.38 17.46 -8.13
CA GLU A 201 -9.16 18.49 -7.12
C GLU A 201 -7.72 18.44 -6.63
N GLU A 202 -7.20 19.56 -6.17
CA GLU A 202 -5.94 19.57 -5.43
C GLU A 202 -6.19 18.97 -4.04
N ALA A 203 -5.36 18.02 -3.63
CA ALA A 203 -5.47 17.42 -2.31
C ALA A 203 -5.25 18.48 -1.21
N THR A 204 -6.18 18.55 -0.26
CA THR A 204 -6.30 19.68 0.68
C THR A 204 -5.27 19.69 1.80
N LEU A 205 -4.75 18.53 2.21
CA LEU A 205 -3.82 18.39 3.33
C LEU A 205 -2.35 18.32 2.90
N ARG A 206 -2.08 17.67 1.77
CA ARG A 206 -0.73 17.45 1.24
C ARG A 206 -0.78 17.54 -0.29
N PRO A 207 0.24 18.09 -0.97
CA PRO A 207 0.23 18.24 -2.43
C PRO A 207 -0.08 16.92 -3.15
N GLY A 208 -1.02 16.96 -4.08
CA GLY A 208 -1.45 15.79 -4.83
C GLY A 208 -2.69 16.03 -5.67
N ILE A 209 -3.05 15.02 -6.46
CA ILE A 209 -4.26 15.00 -7.28
C ILE A 209 -5.28 14.11 -6.58
N TYR A 210 -6.46 14.65 -6.32
CA TYR A 210 -7.60 13.91 -5.83
C TYR A 210 -8.58 13.65 -6.97
N LEU A 211 -8.93 12.38 -7.15
CA LEU A 211 -9.86 11.90 -8.16
C LEU A 211 -11.16 11.46 -7.46
N PRO A 212 -12.20 12.31 -7.46
CA PRO A 212 -13.49 11.92 -6.91
C PRO A 212 -14.12 10.81 -7.75
N HIS A 213 -15.15 10.16 -7.20
CA HIS A 213 -15.84 9.05 -7.85
C HIS A 213 -16.45 9.35 -9.22
N ASP A 214 -16.69 10.63 -9.53
CA ASP A 214 -17.24 11.15 -10.78
C ASP A 214 -16.18 11.83 -11.66
N ALA A 215 -14.88 11.64 -11.37
CA ALA A 215 -13.76 12.28 -12.07
C ALA A 215 -13.80 12.12 -13.61
N TYR A 216 -14.44 11.07 -14.11
CA TYR A 216 -14.53 10.73 -15.54
C TYR A 216 -15.97 10.79 -16.10
N GLY A 217 -16.91 11.37 -15.36
CA GLY A 217 -18.31 11.52 -15.77
C GLY A 217 -19.27 10.66 -14.94
N GLU A 218 -19.53 9.43 -15.37
CA GLU A 218 -20.38 8.53 -14.56
C GLU A 218 -19.67 8.10 -13.28
N SER A 219 -20.44 7.98 -12.18
CA SER A 219 -19.88 7.50 -10.92
C SER A 219 -19.53 6.02 -11.00
N MET A 220 -18.23 5.73 -10.88
CA MET A 220 -17.73 4.34 -10.81
C MET A 220 -18.14 3.63 -9.52
N TYR A 221 -18.56 4.35 -8.49
CA TYR A 221 -19.06 3.73 -7.25
C TYR A 221 -20.49 3.21 -7.41
N VAL A 222 -21.29 3.84 -8.27
CA VAL A 222 -22.67 3.43 -8.54
C VAL A 222 -22.73 2.40 -9.66
N ARG A 223 -21.93 2.61 -10.70
CA ARG A 223 -21.98 1.82 -11.93
C ARG A 223 -20.88 0.76 -12.01
N GLY A 224 -19.89 0.82 -11.12
CA GLY A 224 -18.78 -0.11 -11.09
C GLY A 224 -18.08 -0.19 -12.44
N ARG A 225 -17.82 -1.42 -12.85
CA ARG A 225 -17.23 -1.74 -14.17
C ARG A 225 -18.08 -1.27 -15.35
N ALA A 226 -19.40 -1.13 -15.16
CA ALA A 226 -20.32 -0.71 -16.21
C ALA A 226 -20.41 0.82 -16.37
N ALA A 227 -19.65 1.61 -15.61
CA ALA A 227 -19.56 3.06 -15.78
C ALA A 227 -19.06 3.39 -17.18
N ARG A 228 -19.76 4.29 -17.89
CA ARG A 228 -19.36 4.71 -19.23
C ARG A 228 -18.29 5.79 -19.17
N LEU A 229 -17.21 5.58 -19.92
CA LEU A 229 -16.10 6.50 -20.06
C LEU A 229 -16.05 7.03 -21.50
N GLU A 230 -15.75 8.32 -21.62
CA GLU A 230 -15.41 8.96 -22.88
C GLU A 230 -13.88 8.96 -23.03
N LEU A 231 -13.38 8.61 -24.21
CA LEU A 231 -11.95 8.63 -24.53
C LEU A 231 -11.59 9.92 -25.28
N GLU A 232 -10.34 10.38 -25.18
CA GLU A 232 -9.85 11.60 -25.84
C GLU A 232 -9.97 11.55 -27.37
N ASP A 233 -10.04 10.36 -27.97
CA ASP A 233 -10.26 10.16 -29.41
C ASP A 233 -11.75 10.18 -29.82
N GLY A 234 -12.65 10.49 -28.89
CA GLY A 234 -14.10 10.59 -29.09
C GLY A 234 -14.84 9.24 -29.02
N ARG A 235 -14.14 8.12 -28.85
CA ARG A 235 -14.79 6.81 -28.60
C ARG A 235 -15.33 6.74 -27.17
N THR A 236 -16.18 5.75 -26.93
CA THR A 236 -16.66 5.42 -25.57
C THR A 236 -16.31 3.99 -25.22
N THR A 237 -16.02 3.73 -23.95
CA THR A 237 -15.78 2.40 -23.39
C THR A 237 -16.44 2.29 -22.01
N THR A 238 -16.42 1.11 -21.40
CA THR A 238 -16.76 0.94 -19.99
C THR A 238 -15.50 0.98 -19.10
N ALA A 239 -15.66 1.32 -17.82
CA ALA A 239 -14.54 1.29 -16.88
C ALA A 239 -13.92 -0.12 -16.76
N GLY A 240 -14.72 -1.17 -16.86
CA GLY A 240 -14.26 -2.57 -16.87
C GLY A 240 -13.43 -2.93 -18.11
N GLU A 241 -13.87 -2.52 -19.31
CA GLU A 241 -13.10 -2.70 -20.55
C GLU A 241 -11.77 -1.92 -20.51
N LEU A 242 -11.79 -0.70 -19.98
CA LEU A 242 -10.58 0.10 -19.80
C LEU A 242 -9.62 -0.55 -18.81
N LEU A 243 -10.10 -1.03 -17.66
CA LEU A 243 -9.29 -1.79 -16.70
C LEU A 243 -8.65 -3.02 -17.37
N ALA A 244 -9.43 -3.80 -18.13
CA ALA A 244 -8.92 -4.98 -18.81
C ALA A 244 -7.83 -4.64 -19.85
N SER A 245 -8.06 -3.62 -20.67
CA SER A 245 -7.08 -3.15 -21.67
C SER A 245 -5.80 -2.63 -21.03
N CYS A 246 -5.92 -1.84 -19.95
CA CYS A 246 -4.77 -1.34 -19.21
C CYS A 246 -4.01 -2.46 -18.50
N ALA A 247 -4.70 -3.47 -17.97
CA ALA A 247 -4.07 -4.62 -17.32
C ALA A 247 -3.32 -5.50 -18.30
N GLU A 248 -3.87 -5.73 -19.50
CA GLU A 248 -3.19 -6.42 -20.59
C GLU A 248 -1.89 -5.72 -20.97
N LEU A 249 -1.94 -4.40 -21.21
CA LEU A 249 -0.75 -3.61 -21.51
C LEU A 249 0.27 -3.62 -20.35
N ALA A 250 -0.19 -3.50 -19.11
CA ALA A 250 0.67 -3.57 -17.92
C ALA A 250 1.43 -4.91 -17.83
N LEU A 251 0.75 -6.03 -18.13
CA LEU A 251 1.35 -7.35 -18.13
C LEU A 251 2.29 -7.59 -19.33
N GLU A 252 1.95 -7.05 -20.50
CA GLU A 252 2.86 -7.01 -21.66
C GLU A 252 4.16 -6.28 -21.30
N GLY A 253 4.05 -5.12 -20.66
CA GLY A 253 5.24 -4.38 -20.20
C GLY A 253 6.08 -5.12 -19.17
N LEU A 254 5.46 -5.99 -18.36
CA LEU A 254 6.14 -6.82 -17.37
C LEU A 254 6.51 -8.22 -17.89
N GLU A 255 6.37 -8.49 -19.20
CA GLU A 255 6.63 -9.81 -19.75
C GLU A 255 8.07 -10.28 -19.43
N GLY A 256 8.17 -11.49 -18.86
CA GLY A 256 9.45 -12.06 -18.42
C GLY A 256 10.06 -11.40 -17.17
N GLN A 257 9.44 -10.37 -16.62
CA GLN A 257 9.90 -9.68 -15.40
C GLN A 257 9.14 -10.10 -14.14
N ILE A 258 7.95 -10.69 -14.27
CA ILE A 258 7.15 -11.24 -13.17
C ILE A 258 6.84 -12.72 -13.39
N SER A 259 6.41 -13.42 -12.34
CA SER A 259 5.97 -14.82 -12.47
C SER A 259 4.58 -14.93 -13.13
N ALA A 260 4.29 -16.12 -13.67
CA ALA A 260 2.94 -16.44 -14.17
C ALA A 260 1.88 -16.34 -13.06
N LEU A 261 2.23 -16.70 -11.82
CA LEU A 261 1.33 -16.58 -10.68
C LEU A 261 0.94 -15.11 -10.42
N ALA A 262 1.89 -14.18 -10.49
CA ALA A 262 1.61 -12.75 -10.35
C ALA A 262 0.66 -12.27 -11.46
N ALA A 263 0.91 -12.66 -12.71
CA ALA A 263 0.03 -12.33 -13.83
C ALA A 263 -1.39 -12.88 -13.64
N ASP A 264 -1.52 -14.12 -13.16
CA ASP A 264 -2.82 -14.75 -12.89
C ASP A 264 -3.59 -14.03 -11.77
N VAL A 265 -2.91 -13.59 -10.70
CA VAL A 265 -3.53 -12.82 -9.61
C VAL A 265 -4.16 -11.53 -10.15
N LEU A 266 -3.44 -10.75 -10.96
CA LEU A 266 -3.99 -9.56 -11.58
C LEU A 266 -5.19 -9.90 -12.47
N TRP A 267 -5.10 -10.94 -13.31
CA TRP A 267 -6.20 -11.32 -14.19
C TRP A 267 -7.45 -11.80 -13.46
N ASN A 268 -7.32 -12.55 -12.37
CA ASN A 268 -8.46 -13.00 -11.57
C ASN A 268 -9.22 -11.82 -10.96
N VAL A 269 -8.50 -10.80 -10.49
CA VAL A 269 -9.10 -9.53 -10.03
C VAL A 269 -9.75 -8.81 -11.21
N VAL A 270 -9.05 -8.63 -12.33
CA VAL A 270 -9.53 -7.90 -13.50
C VAL A 270 -10.77 -8.55 -14.15
N ARG A 271 -10.88 -9.87 -14.17
CA ARG A 271 -12.06 -10.59 -14.70
C ARG A 271 -13.28 -10.50 -13.79
N GLY A 272 -13.09 -10.08 -12.54
CA GLY A 272 -14.15 -10.03 -11.54
C GLY A 272 -14.42 -11.38 -10.87
N ASP A 273 -13.52 -12.36 -11.06
CA ASP A 273 -13.56 -13.63 -10.31
C ASP A 273 -13.34 -13.39 -8.81
N LEU A 274 -12.66 -12.27 -8.48
CA LEU A 274 -12.63 -11.66 -7.16
C LEU A 274 -13.53 -10.42 -7.20
N GLN A 275 -14.63 -10.41 -6.43
CA GLN A 275 -15.55 -9.28 -6.36
C GLN A 275 -14.83 -8.02 -5.90
N ILE A 276 -14.47 -7.10 -6.81
CA ILE A 276 -13.82 -5.85 -6.41
C ILE A 276 -14.82 -4.82 -5.85
N GLU A 277 -16.07 -4.91 -6.30
CA GLU A 277 -17.18 -4.10 -5.80
C GLU A 277 -17.57 -4.60 -4.41
N ARG A 278 -16.99 -3.99 -3.37
CA ARG A 278 -17.18 -4.38 -1.97
C ARG A 278 -18.52 -3.84 -1.45
N ASP A 279 -19.23 -4.69 -0.72
CA ASP A 279 -20.37 -4.26 0.09
C ASP A 279 -19.87 -3.36 1.22
N SER A 280 -20.68 -2.34 1.55
CA SER A 280 -20.39 -1.17 2.40
C SER A 280 -19.85 -1.38 3.81
N ASP A 281 -19.67 -2.60 4.28
CA ASP A 281 -19.30 -2.82 5.68
C ASP A 281 -17.77 -2.75 5.79
N PRO A 282 -17.19 -1.74 6.47
CA PRO A 282 -15.77 -1.74 6.77
C PRO A 282 -15.51 -2.95 7.66
N GLY A 283 -15.07 -4.04 7.02
CA GLY A 283 -14.94 -5.33 7.66
C GLY A 283 -14.08 -5.19 8.91
N GLU A 284 -14.65 -5.59 10.05
CA GLU A 284 -13.84 -5.84 11.24
C GLU A 284 -12.69 -6.76 10.82
N VAL A 285 -11.45 -6.40 11.16
CA VAL A 285 -10.29 -7.21 10.74
C VAL A 285 -10.35 -8.56 11.46
N THR A 286 -10.90 -9.57 10.77
CA THR A 286 -11.03 -10.92 11.31
C THR A 286 -9.67 -11.62 11.34
N HIS A 287 -9.38 -12.29 12.44
CA HIS A 287 -8.16 -13.08 12.61
C HIS A 287 -8.05 -14.16 11.52
N SER A 288 -7.01 -14.07 10.71
CA SER A 288 -6.50 -15.19 9.94
C SER A 288 -5.42 -15.91 10.76
N SER A 289 -5.49 -17.24 10.85
CA SER A 289 -4.46 -18.07 11.47
C SER A 289 -3.12 -17.86 10.74
N GLY A 290 -2.15 -17.27 11.45
CA GLY A 290 -0.90 -16.76 10.88
C GLY A 290 -0.03 -17.81 10.17
N PRO A 291 0.45 -17.55 8.94
CA PRO A 291 1.45 -18.38 8.28
C PRO A 291 2.87 -18.18 8.82
N ILE A 292 3.73 -19.13 8.46
CA ILE A 292 5.18 -19.18 8.68
C ILE A 292 5.84 -17.95 8.00
N PRO A 293 6.91 -17.36 8.57
CA PRO A 293 7.58 -16.21 7.98
C PRO A 293 8.05 -16.53 6.56
N LEU A 294 7.46 -15.87 5.55
CA LEU A 294 8.09 -15.76 4.25
C LEU A 294 9.19 -14.71 4.37
N ALA A 295 10.30 -15.02 3.72
CA ALA A 295 11.49 -14.20 3.64
C ALA A 295 11.20 -12.88 2.89
N SER A 296 10.45 -11.97 3.52
CA SER A 296 10.46 -10.55 3.16
C SER A 296 11.87 -10.02 3.34
N GLU A 297 12.17 -8.80 2.93
CA GLU A 297 13.46 -8.15 3.10
C GLU A 297 14.00 -8.10 4.53
N ALA A 298 13.28 -8.58 5.55
CA ALA A 298 13.90 -9.17 6.74
C ALA A 298 15.05 -10.16 6.40
N THR A 299 15.09 -10.75 5.20
CA THR A 299 16.15 -11.60 4.66
C THR A 299 17.23 -10.81 3.95
N VAL A 300 16.93 -9.68 3.30
CA VAL A 300 17.95 -8.74 2.81
C VAL A 300 18.62 -8.05 3.99
N LEU A 301 17.86 -7.63 5.00
CA LEU A 301 18.34 -7.07 6.27
C LEU A 301 18.96 -8.12 7.19
N ARG A 302 18.52 -9.38 7.17
CA ARG A 302 19.27 -10.50 7.79
C ARG A 302 20.48 -10.90 6.95
N GLN A 303 20.53 -10.72 5.63
CA GLN A 303 21.74 -10.98 4.84
C GLN A 303 22.73 -9.83 4.93
N LEU A 304 22.28 -8.60 5.10
CA LEU A 304 23.08 -7.41 5.37
C LEU A 304 23.45 -7.30 6.87
N GLY A 305 22.60 -7.81 7.77
CA GLY A 305 22.85 -7.92 9.20
C GLY A 305 23.58 -9.20 9.63
N ASN A 306 23.52 -10.29 8.83
CA ASN A 306 24.36 -11.49 8.98
C ASN A 306 25.59 -11.48 8.06
N ALA A 307 25.67 -10.57 7.08
CA ALA A 307 26.98 -10.10 6.66
C ALA A 307 27.52 -9.35 7.87
N GLU A 308 28.61 -9.84 8.46
CA GLU A 308 29.34 -9.19 9.54
C GLU A 308 29.93 -7.85 9.01
N ILE A 309 29.08 -6.86 8.72
CA ILE A 309 29.50 -5.60 8.09
C ILE A 309 30.30 -4.77 9.08
N ASP A 310 29.95 -4.83 10.36
CA ASP A 310 30.77 -4.50 11.52
C ASP A 310 29.95 -4.87 12.78
N PRO A 311 30.46 -5.61 13.78
CA PRO A 311 29.69 -5.92 14.99
C PRO A 311 29.29 -4.68 15.81
N SER A 312 29.91 -3.52 15.55
CA SER A 312 29.53 -2.23 16.14
C SER A 312 28.41 -1.52 15.39
N MET A 313 27.96 -2.04 14.24
CA MET A 313 26.81 -1.54 13.50
C MET A 313 25.60 -2.45 13.66
N SER A 314 24.43 -1.84 13.84
CA SER A 314 23.16 -2.54 13.75
C SER A 314 22.20 -1.71 12.92
N THR A 315 21.54 -2.32 11.95
CA THR A 315 20.43 -1.68 11.25
C THR A 315 19.36 -1.30 12.26
N ARG A 316 18.98 -0.03 12.28
CA ARG A 316 17.94 0.47 13.18
C ARG A 316 16.62 0.66 12.49
N PHE A 317 16.65 0.99 11.22
CA PHE A 317 15.49 1.55 10.57
C PHE A 317 15.57 1.42 9.04
N VAL A 318 14.42 1.25 8.39
CA VAL A 318 14.27 1.25 6.92
C VAL A 318 12.95 1.95 6.57
N ASP A 319 13.01 3.06 5.82
CA ASP A 319 11.83 3.70 5.19
C ASP A 319 12.03 3.78 3.69
N TRP A 320 11.10 4.44 3.02
CA TRP A 320 11.16 4.87 1.64
C TRP A 320 12.37 5.72 1.23
N GLU A 321 12.97 6.47 2.15
CA GLU A 321 14.09 7.36 1.84
C GLU A 321 15.43 6.63 2.00
N GLY A 322 15.52 5.63 2.89
CA GLY A 322 16.69 4.79 3.06
C GLY A 322 16.70 3.94 4.33
N VAL A 323 17.91 3.55 4.73
CA VAL A 323 18.18 2.72 5.90
C VAL A 323 18.91 3.56 6.93
N ALA A 324 18.42 3.62 8.17
CA ALA A 324 19.21 4.16 9.27
C ALA A 324 19.92 3.02 10.02
N PHE A 325 21.22 3.19 10.23
CA PHE A 325 22.03 2.33 11.08
C PHE A 325 22.29 3.03 12.40
N SER A 326 22.45 2.29 13.49
CA SER A 326 23.23 2.80 14.61
C SER A 326 24.62 2.26 14.52
N TRP A 327 25.57 3.10 14.87
CA TRP A 327 26.94 2.72 15.07
C TRP A 327 27.38 3.04 16.49
N GLN A 328 27.88 2.04 17.22
CA GLN A 328 28.43 2.19 18.56
C GLN A 328 29.93 2.47 18.47
N GLY A 329 30.30 3.75 18.47
CA GLY A 329 31.70 4.17 18.49
C GLY A 329 32.44 3.78 19.78
N PRO A 330 33.79 3.80 19.78
CA PRO A 330 34.61 3.29 20.88
C PRO A 330 34.46 4.05 22.21
N SER A 331 34.01 5.31 22.20
CA SER A 331 33.98 6.17 23.40
C SER A 331 32.86 7.22 23.40
N GLY A 332 31.78 6.99 22.66
CA GLY A 332 30.67 7.94 22.53
C GLY A 332 29.28 7.30 22.60
N PRO A 333 28.22 8.12 22.67
CA PRO A 333 26.86 7.64 22.46
C PRO A 333 26.72 7.05 21.04
N PRO A 334 25.78 6.11 20.83
CA PRO A 334 25.53 5.54 19.52
C PRO A 334 25.17 6.64 18.52
N LEU A 335 25.80 6.62 17.34
CA LEU A 335 25.51 7.52 16.23
C LEU A 335 24.44 6.89 15.33
N ILE A 336 23.46 7.67 14.87
CA ILE A 336 22.50 7.22 13.85
C ILE A 336 22.98 7.72 12.48
N ILE A 337 23.14 6.79 11.53
CA ILE A 337 23.60 7.04 10.17
C ILE A 337 22.44 6.72 9.22
N GLY A 338 21.79 7.76 8.69
CA GLY A 338 20.78 7.61 7.64
C GLY A 338 21.45 7.45 6.27
N VAL A 339 21.15 6.36 5.58
CA VAL A 339 21.76 5.99 4.30
C VAL A 339 20.65 5.84 3.27
N PRO A 340 20.53 6.76 2.30
CA PRO A 340 19.52 6.65 1.27
C PRO A 340 19.62 5.33 0.50
N TRP A 341 18.50 4.77 0.03
CA TRP A 341 18.50 3.49 -0.70
C TRP A 341 19.50 3.44 -1.86
N HIS A 342 19.54 4.50 -2.66
CA HIS A 342 20.46 4.61 -3.80
C HIS A 342 21.94 4.65 -3.41
N GLN A 343 22.26 4.93 -2.14
CA GLN A 343 23.62 4.91 -1.59
C GLN A 343 23.89 3.69 -0.73
N LEU A 344 22.85 2.93 -0.37
CA LEU A 344 22.94 1.83 0.59
C LEU A 344 23.98 0.81 0.17
N ARG A 345 23.93 0.34 -1.08
CA ARG A 345 24.90 -0.64 -1.58
C ARG A 345 26.33 -0.14 -1.45
N LYS A 346 26.60 1.06 -1.96
CA LYS A 346 27.93 1.67 -1.90
C LYS A 346 28.38 1.87 -0.46
N PHE A 347 27.51 2.38 0.41
CA PHE A 347 27.79 2.56 1.82
C PHE A 347 28.19 1.24 2.49
N LEU A 348 27.48 0.15 2.22
CA LEU A 348 27.79 -1.16 2.79
C LEU A 348 29.11 -1.72 2.23
N GLU A 349 29.37 -1.54 0.94
CA GLU A 349 30.66 -1.86 0.31
C GLU A 349 31.81 -1.06 0.94
N ASP A 350 31.61 0.25 1.16
CA ASP A 350 32.58 1.12 1.82
C ASP A 350 32.81 0.66 3.26
N VAL A 351 31.74 0.34 4.03
CA VAL A 351 31.86 -0.11 5.43
C VAL A 351 32.64 -1.42 5.49
N GLN A 352 32.37 -2.34 4.57
CA GLN A 352 33.10 -3.61 4.49
C GLN A 352 34.57 -3.41 4.09
N ALA A 353 34.88 -2.46 3.21
CA ALA A 353 36.23 -2.21 2.71
C ALA A 353 37.10 -1.40 3.69
N GLU A 354 36.52 -0.37 4.32
CA GLU A 354 37.25 0.65 5.08
C GLU A 354 36.93 0.61 6.58
N GLY A 355 35.86 -0.05 7.00
CA GLY A 355 35.34 0.00 8.36
C GLY A 355 34.53 1.27 8.62
N VAL A 356 33.44 1.13 9.38
CA VAL A 356 32.51 2.23 9.70
C VAL A 356 33.18 3.43 10.37
N SER A 357 34.22 3.20 11.20
CA SER A 357 34.94 4.28 11.90
C SER A 357 35.60 5.26 10.94
N ASN A 358 36.12 4.77 9.81
CA ASN A 358 36.77 5.60 8.80
C ASN A 358 35.76 6.40 7.99
N ILE A 359 34.62 5.80 7.65
CA ILE A 359 33.52 6.49 6.96
C ILE A 359 32.95 7.60 7.84
N VAL A 360 32.65 7.29 9.10
CA VAL A 360 32.13 8.29 10.05
C VAL A 360 33.17 9.38 10.31
N GLY A 361 34.45 9.02 10.40
CA GLY A 361 35.55 9.99 10.52
C GLY A 361 35.67 10.91 9.30
N ALA A 362 35.44 10.39 8.09
CA ALA A 362 35.47 11.16 6.84
C ALA A 362 34.26 12.10 6.70
N LEU A 363 33.13 11.80 7.32
CA LEU A 363 31.97 12.70 7.41
C LEU A 363 32.23 13.92 8.31
N GLY A 364 33.29 13.88 9.14
CA GLY A 364 33.72 14.97 10.01
C GLY A 364 32.86 15.14 11.28
N PRO A 365 33.30 15.96 12.26
CA PRO A 365 32.51 16.23 13.46
C PRO A 365 31.26 17.03 13.07
N ALA A 366 30.11 16.36 13.08
CA ALA A 366 28.82 17.01 12.91
C ALA A 366 28.65 18.09 13.99
N GLN A 367 28.33 19.32 13.58
CA GLN A 367 27.91 20.37 14.51
C GLN A 367 26.68 19.86 15.28
N PRO A 368 26.59 20.06 16.60
CA PRO A 368 25.49 19.53 17.42
C PRO A 368 24.10 20.10 17.07
N GLU A 369 24.03 21.20 16.30
CA GLU A 369 22.77 21.74 15.74
C GLU A 369 22.33 21.04 14.43
N LEU A 370 23.17 20.17 13.86
CA LEU A 370 22.93 19.36 12.65
C LEU A 370 22.58 17.89 12.97
N ASN A 371 22.09 17.61 14.19
CA ASN A 371 21.66 16.26 14.64
C ASN A 371 20.39 15.71 13.95
N THR A 372 19.98 16.32 12.85
CA THR A 372 19.04 15.73 11.90
C THR A 372 19.78 15.70 10.56
N LEU A 373 20.02 14.50 10.05
CA LEU A 373 20.64 14.29 8.75
C LEU A 373 19.67 14.74 7.65
N GLY A 374 19.61 16.06 7.49
CA GLY A 374 19.09 16.76 6.34
C GLY A 374 20.20 17.67 5.86
N GLN A 375 21.27 17.10 5.28
CA GLN A 375 22.01 17.77 4.20
C GLN A 375 22.91 16.80 3.44
N PHE A 376 22.57 16.70 2.16
CA PHE A 376 23.32 16.11 1.07
C PHE A 376 24.56 16.97 0.77
N THR A 377 25.67 16.34 0.41
CA THR A 377 26.77 17.00 -0.31
C THR A 377 27.10 16.20 -1.58
N SER A 378 26.37 16.48 -2.67
CA SER A 378 26.99 16.44 -3.99
C SER A 378 27.56 17.84 -4.25
N ALA A 379 28.88 17.94 -4.31
CA ALA A 379 29.55 19.16 -4.72
C ALA A 379 29.10 19.57 -6.13
N GLN A 380 28.31 20.65 -6.24
CA GLN A 380 28.37 21.60 -7.35
C GLN A 380 27.67 22.90 -6.95
N THR A 381 28.44 23.97 -7.11
CA THR A 381 28.26 25.39 -6.76
C THR A 381 26.93 25.99 -7.26
N PHE A 382 26.33 26.94 -6.51
CA PHE A 382 25.99 28.31 -6.94
C PHE A 382 25.22 29.12 -5.86
N HIS A 383 25.12 30.43 -6.08
CA HIS A 383 25.31 31.55 -5.14
C HIS A 383 24.31 31.80 -4.00
N SER A 384 24.83 32.48 -2.97
CA SER A 384 24.15 32.98 -1.78
C SER A 384 22.92 33.84 -2.10
N VAL A 385 21.79 33.50 -1.48
CA VAL A 385 20.65 34.40 -1.34
C VAL A 385 20.67 34.98 0.08
N ASP A 386 20.49 36.29 0.15
CA ASP A 386 20.53 37.13 1.35
C ASP A 386 19.55 36.65 2.44
N PRO A 387 20.00 36.39 3.68
CA PRO A 387 19.14 35.99 4.80
C PRO A 387 18.07 37.02 5.18
N ALA A 388 18.16 38.27 4.71
CA ALA A 388 17.12 39.28 4.93
C ALA A 388 15.82 39.00 4.14
N ALA A 389 15.88 38.23 3.04
CA ALA A 389 14.71 37.95 2.20
C ALA A 389 13.77 36.88 2.82
N LEU A 390 14.32 35.90 3.56
CA LEU A 390 13.54 34.82 4.18
C LEU A 390 12.77 35.27 5.44
N SER A 391 13.20 36.36 6.08
CA SER A 391 12.53 36.90 7.26
C SER A 391 11.26 37.70 6.91
N GLN A 392 11.13 38.19 5.67
CA GLN A 392 9.93 38.91 5.22
C GLN A 392 8.79 37.97 4.81
N GLU A 393 9.06 36.79 4.24
CA GLU A 393 8.01 35.80 3.94
C GLU A 393 7.45 35.14 5.21
N ALA A 394 8.30 34.90 6.22
CA ALA A 394 7.86 34.37 7.52
C ALA A 394 7.02 35.37 8.34
N GLN A 395 7.19 36.68 8.11
CA GLN A 395 6.35 37.72 8.72
C GLN A 395 5.07 38.02 7.92
N ALA A 396 5.06 37.81 6.61
CA ALA A 396 3.86 37.93 5.78
C ALA A 396 2.83 36.82 6.09
N GLY A 397 3.26 35.61 6.43
CA GLY A 397 2.37 34.49 6.81
C GLY A 397 1.68 34.62 8.17
N LYS A 398 2.15 35.51 9.06
CA LYS A 398 1.60 35.68 10.42
C LYS A 398 0.64 36.86 10.60
N GLN A 399 0.41 37.68 9.56
CA GLN A 399 -0.58 38.79 9.61
C GLN A 399 -1.88 38.55 8.82
N GLY A 400 -2.11 37.33 8.31
CA GLY A 400 -3.34 36.97 7.57
C GLY A 400 -4.58 36.68 8.43
N GLY A 401 -4.49 36.72 9.76
CA GLY A 401 -5.59 36.48 10.68
C GLY A 401 -6.46 37.72 10.93
N ARG A 402 -6.93 38.41 9.89
CA ARG A 402 -7.94 39.46 10.04
C ARG A 402 -9.31 38.83 9.84
N LYS A 403 -10.13 38.84 10.89
CA LYS A 403 -11.57 38.54 10.81
C LYS A 403 -12.14 39.23 9.57
N GLN A 404 -12.55 38.45 8.57
CA GLN A 404 -13.46 38.97 7.56
C GLN A 404 -14.74 39.36 8.30
N GLU A 405 -14.90 40.65 8.55
CA GLU A 405 -16.24 41.21 8.69
C GLU A 405 -16.99 40.84 7.42
N VAL A 406 -18.00 39.98 7.60
CA VAL A 406 -19.00 39.70 6.59
C VAL A 406 -19.65 41.03 6.26
N ILE A 407 -19.24 41.65 5.15
CA ILE A 407 -19.95 42.77 4.56
C ILE A 407 -21.33 42.22 4.19
N PRO A 408 -22.43 42.70 4.80
CA PRO A 408 -23.75 42.22 4.47
C PRO A 408 -24.03 42.62 3.02
N VAL A 409 -24.15 41.63 2.15
CA VAL A 409 -24.67 41.82 0.79
C VAL A 409 -26.07 42.44 0.92
N PRO A 410 -26.34 43.60 0.31
CA PRO A 410 -27.66 44.21 0.39
C PRO A 410 -28.65 43.33 -0.38
N ILE A 411 -29.40 42.52 0.34
CA ILE A 411 -30.54 41.78 -0.21
C ILE A 411 -31.54 42.84 -0.73
N PRO A 412 -31.96 42.77 -2.01
CA PRO A 412 -32.92 43.69 -2.58
C PRO A 412 -34.19 43.74 -1.70
N ARG A 413 -34.61 44.95 -1.29
CA ARG A 413 -35.76 45.16 -0.39
C ARG A 413 -37.09 44.56 -0.90
N ALA A 414 -37.14 44.08 -2.14
CA ALA A 414 -38.31 43.44 -2.76
C ALA A 414 -38.55 41.98 -2.32
N THR A 415 -37.54 41.22 -1.89
CA THR A 415 -37.72 39.79 -1.55
C THR A 415 -38.11 39.53 -0.09
N ARG A 416 -37.90 40.51 0.81
CA ARG A 416 -38.24 40.36 2.24
C ARG A 416 -39.75 40.41 2.53
N ARG A 417 -40.56 40.97 1.64
CA ARG A 417 -42.02 41.07 1.80
C ARG A 417 -42.76 39.74 1.56
N TRP A 418 -42.15 38.79 0.84
CA TRP A 418 -42.79 37.51 0.51
C TRP A 418 -42.35 36.34 1.40
N LEU A 419 -41.18 36.42 2.02
CA LEU A 419 -40.67 35.33 2.86
C LEU A 419 -41.45 35.17 4.17
N ILE A 420 -41.92 36.26 4.77
CA ILE A 420 -42.68 36.23 6.02
C ILE A 420 -44.05 35.54 5.86
N PRO A 421 -44.91 35.90 4.89
CA PRO A 421 -46.19 35.20 4.71
C PRO A 421 -46.01 33.74 4.29
N LEU A 422 -44.95 33.40 3.55
CA LEU A 422 -44.68 32.02 3.12
C LEU A 422 -44.26 31.14 4.30
N PHE A 423 -43.45 31.68 5.22
CA PHE A 423 -43.06 30.98 6.44
C PHE A 423 -44.24 30.81 7.41
N ILE A 424 -45.10 31.83 7.54
CA ILE A 424 -46.34 31.75 8.35
C ILE A 424 -47.32 30.73 7.74
N GLY A 425 -47.46 30.69 6.41
CA GLY A 425 -48.28 29.70 5.71
C GLY A 425 -47.82 28.27 5.96
N LEU A 426 -46.50 28.02 5.89
CA LEU A 426 -45.93 26.70 6.16
C LEU A 426 -46.18 26.25 7.60
N ILE A 427 -45.95 27.13 8.59
CA ILE A 427 -46.22 26.82 10.00
C ILE A 427 -47.71 26.54 10.21
N THR A 428 -48.60 27.30 9.55
CA THR A 428 -50.06 27.10 9.68
C THR A 428 -50.48 25.73 9.13
N VAL A 429 -49.94 25.30 7.99
CA VAL A 429 -50.21 23.96 7.42
C VAL A 429 -49.73 22.85 8.35
N VAL A 430 -48.53 22.99 8.92
CA VAL A 430 -47.99 22.00 9.87
C VAL A 430 -48.84 21.93 11.13
N VAL A 431 -49.27 23.06 11.68
CA VAL A 431 -50.15 23.10 12.86
C VAL A 431 -51.53 22.51 12.57
N ILE A 432 -52.09 22.73 11.37
CA ILE A 432 -53.36 22.11 10.95
C ILE A 432 -53.19 20.59 10.82
N LEU A 433 -52.08 20.11 10.23
CA LEU A 433 -51.82 18.68 10.06
C LEU A 433 -51.59 17.96 11.40
N ILE A 434 -50.92 18.62 12.34
CA ILE A 434 -50.70 18.06 13.69
C ILE A 434 -51.97 18.18 14.55
N GLY A 435 -52.71 19.27 14.44
CA GLY A 435 -53.96 19.51 15.17
C GLY A 435 -55.16 18.69 14.67
N SER A 436 -55.12 18.20 13.43
CA SER A 436 -56.13 17.30 12.87
C SER A 436 -55.89 15.81 13.18
N GLY A 437 -54.91 15.51 14.03
CA GLY A 437 -54.62 14.19 14.58
C GLY A 437 -55.73 13.67 15.49
N GLY A 438 -56.88 13.30 14.90
CA GLY A 438 -57.99 12.73 15.66
C GLY A 438 -59.13 12.08 14.87
N SER A 439 -59.21 12.15 13.53
CA SER A 439 -60.39 11.58 12.83
C SER A 439 -60.19 11.00 11.42
N ILE A 440 -58.97 10.85 10.91
CA ILE A 440 -58.75 10.17 9.60
C ILE A 440 -58.30 8.71 9.83
N ARG A 441 -59.20 7.88 10.38
CA ARG A 441 -58.98 6.42 10.49
C ARG A 441 -60.10 5.55 9.90
N ARG A 442 -61.00 6.12 9.10
CA ARG A 442 -61.99 5.36 8.32
C ARG A 442 -62.26 6.07 7.00
N ILE A 443 -61.56 5.68 5.95
CA ILE A 443 -61.97 5.65 4.53
C ILE A 443 -60.75 5.11 3.77
N LEU A 444 -60.98 4.20 2.82
CA LEU A 444 -60.04 3.40 2.01
C LEU A 444 -59.62 2.04 2.59
N VAL A 445 -60.60 1.12 2.57
CA VAL A 445 -60.35 -0.28 2.18
C VAL A 445 -60.43 -0.32 0.65
N PRO A 446 -59.35 -0.62 -0.09
CA PRO A 446 -59.47 -0.92 -1.52
C PRO A 446 -59.93 -2.36 -1.70
N ALA A 447 -60.84 -2.56 -2.65
CA ALA A 447 -61.37 -3.86 -3.04
C ALA A 447 -60.27 -4.79 -3.58
N THR A 448 -60.40 -6.06 -3.23
CA THR A 448 -59.63 -7.19 -3.77
C THR A 448 -59.80 -7.28 -5.29
N PRO A 449 -58.73 -7.25 -6.10
CA PRO A 449 -58.87 -7.43 -7.53
C PRO A 449 -59.09 -8.91 -7.88
N THR A 450 -60.11 -9.15 -8.70
CA THR A 450 -60.43 -10.40 -9.40
C THR A 450 -59.24 -10.85 -10.27
N PRO A 451 -58.90 -12.16 -10.31
CA PRO A 451 -57.77 -12.66 -11.10
C PRO A 451 -58.06 -12.56 -12.60
N THR A 452 -57.25 -11.75 -13.29
CA THR A 452 -57.16 -11.74 -14.76
C THR A 452 -56.27 -12.90 -15.21
N ALA A 453 -56.76 -13.73 -16.13
CA ALA A 453 -56.00 -14.82 -16.71
C ALA A 453 -54.82 -14.28 -17.53
N THR A 454 -53.60 -14.47 -17.02
CA THR A 454 -52.35 -14.21 -17.75
C THR A 454 -52.03 -15.42 -18.63
N ALA A 455 -52.01 -15.23 -19.94
CA ALA A 455 -51.55 -16.24 -20.89
C ALA A 455 -50.06 -16.54 -20.62
N THR A 456 -49.76 -17.77 -20.22
CA THR A 456 -48.40 -18.30 -20.17
C THR A 456 -47.92 -18.53 -21.60
N ILE A 457 -47.05 -17.65 -22.10
CA ILE A 457 -46.26 -17.91 -23.30
C ILE A 457 -45.06 -18.73 -22.85
N THR A 458 -45.09 -20.03 -23.15
CA THR A 458 -43.93 -20.92 -23.03
C THR A 458 -42.88 -20.48 -24.07
N PRO A 459 -41.67 -20.04 -23.67
CA PRO A 459 -40.60 -19.87 -24.63
C PRO A 459 -40.20 -21.26 -25.13
N SER A 460 -40.48 -21.54 -26.41
CA SER A 460 -39.87 -22.65 -27.13
C SER A 460 -38.38 -22.37 -27.22
N ALA A 461 -37.57 -23.24 -26.63
CA ALA A 461 -36.12 -23.18 -26.77
C ALA A 461 -35.74 -23.38 -28.24
N THR A 462 -35.35 -22.31 -28.91
CA THR A 462 -34.60 -22.38 -30.16
C THR A 462 -33.16 -22.73 -29.79
N PRO A 463 -32.55 -23.79 -30.35
CA PRO A 463 -31.17 -24.12 -30.08
C PRO A 463 -30.27 -23.03 -30.69
N THR A 464 -29.66 -22.22 -29.85
CA THR A 464 -28.52 -21.40 -30.25
C THR A 464 -27.31 -22.33 -30.33
N GLU A 465 -26.82 -22.58 -31.53
CA GLU A 465 -25.57 -23.30 -31.75
C GLU A 465 -24.45 -22.60 -31.00
N THR A 466 -23.95 -23.25 -29.95
CA THR A 466 -22.70 -22.87 -29.30
C THR A 466 -21.58 -23.27 -30.26
N ALA A 467 -20.95 -22.28 -30.90
CA ALA A 467 -19.72 -22.48 -31.64
C ALA A 467 -18.65 -23.00 -30.68
N THR A 468 -18.43 -24.32 -30.71
CA THR A 468 -17.30 -24.96 -30.06
C THR A 468 -16.06 -24.60 -30.85
N TRP A 469 -15.17 -23.80 -30.26
CA TRP A 469 -13.85 -23.55 -30.82
C TRP A 469 -13.02 -24.83 -30.69
N THR A 470 -13.05 -25.66 -31.74
CA THR A 470 -12.09 -26.77 -31.89
C THR A 470 -10.75 -26.17 -32.25
N LEU A 471 -9.84 -26.10 -31.28
CA LEU A 471 -8.43 -25.85 -31.51
C LEU A 471 -7.90 -26.94 -32.45
N THR A 472 -7.66 -26.56 -33.70
CA THR A 472 -6.94 -27.41 -34.66
C THR A 472 -5.46 -27.37 -34.25
N PRO A 473 -4.81 -28.52 -34.00
CA PRO A 473 -3.39 -28.52 -33.70
C PRO A 473 -2.62 -28.03 -34.94
N SER A 474 -1.92 -26.91 -34.76
CA SER A 474 -0.95 -26.38 -35.73
C SER A 474 0.22 -27.37 -35.86
N PRO A 475 0.71 -27.65 -37.08
CA PRO A 475 1.70 -28.70 -37.29
C PRO A 475 3.02 -28.41 -36.57
N THR A 476 3.49 -29.44 -35.86
CA THR A 476 4.81 -29.52 -35.24
C THR A 476 5.90 -29.21 -36.27
N ALA A 477 6.60 -28.10 -36.08
CA ALA A 477 7.85 -27.83 -36.79
C ALA A 477 8.96 -28.73 -36.24
N THR A 478 9.34 -29.74 -37.01
CA THR A 478 10.51 -30.58 -36.75
C THR A 478 11.78 -29.76 -36.97
N ALA A 479 12.45 -29.36 -35.89
CA ALA A 479 13.80 -28.79 -35.96
C ALA A 479 14.79 -29.92 -36.28
N THR A 480 15.37 -29.87 -37.49
CA THR A 480 16.53 -30.70 -37.85
C THR A 480 17.79 -30.01 -37.34
N ALA A 481 18.42 -30.57 -36.30
CA ALA A 481 19.71 -30.10 -35.81
C ALA A 481 20.83 -30.70 -36.67
N THR A 482 21.49 -29.87 -37.48
CA THR A 482 22.77 -30.19 -38.11
C THR A 482 23.90 -29.87 -37.13
N ALA A 483 24.55 -30.91 -36.60
CA ALA A 483 25.74 -30.75 -35.78
C ALA A 483 26.97 -30.55 -36.67
N THR A 484 27.59 -29.37 -36.60
CA THR A 484 28.96 -29.14 -37.08
C THR A 484 29.90 -29.18 -35.89
N ALA A 485 30.74 -30.21 -35.82
CA ALA A 485 31.79 -30.32 -34.82
C ALA A 485 33.02 -29.49 -35.22
N THR A 486 33.44 -28.59 -34.35
CA THR A 486 34.78 -27.98 -34.40
C THR A 486 35.51 -28.32 -33.11
N ALA A 487 36.50 -29.20 -33.20
CA ALA A 487 37.38 -29.54 -32.11
C ALA A 487 38.53 -28.52 -32.02
N THR A 488 38.71 -27.89 -30.87
CA THR A 488 39.94 -27.18 -30.52
C THR A 488 40.49 -27.80 -29.25
N ALA A 489 41.61 -28.51 -29.38
CA ALA A 489 42.36 -29.05 -28.26
C ALA A 489 43.26 -27.96 -27.65
N THR A 490 43.32 -27.89 -26.33
CA THR A 490 44.41 -27.20 -25.59
C THR A 490 44.81 -28.08 -24.41
N PRO A 491 46.10 -28.36 -24.20
CA PRO A 491 46.56 -29.33 -23.21
C PRO A 491 46.63 -28.71 -21.82
N THR A 492 46.06 -29.38 -20.82
CA THR A 492 46.25 -29.03 -19.40
C THR A 492 47.18 -30.03 -18.72
N ARG A 493 48.26 -29.50 -18.12
CA ARG A 493 49.23 -30.20 -17.28
C ARG A 493 48.60 -30.53 -15.92
N PRO A 494 48.75 -31.74 -15.36
CA PRO A 494 48.12 -32.09 -14.09
C PRO A 494 48.93 -31.57 -12.90
N ARG A 495 48.22 -30.95 -11.94
CA ARG A 495 48.67 -30.71 -10.57
C ARG A 495 47.94 -31.70 -9.65
N PRO A 496 48.62 -32.49 -8.81
CA PRO A 496 47.92 -33.44 -7.94
C PRO A 496 47.38 -32.70 -6.70
N THR A 497 46.07 -32.74 -6.51
CA THR A 497 45.45 -32.38 -5.23
C THR A 497 44.91 -33.65 -4.58
N ARG A 498 45.39 -33.91 -3.38
CA ARG A 498 45.11 -35.08 -2.54
C ARG A 498 43.74 -34.92 -1.88
N THR A 499 42.74 -35.66 -2.34
CA THR A 499 41.41 -35.70 -1.70
C THR A 499 41.45 -36.68 -0.52
N LYS A 500 41.19 -36.18 0.70
CA LYS A 500 40.84 -37.02 1.85
C LYS A 500 39.37 -37.44 1.70
N THR A 501 39.15 -38.75 1.62
CA THR A 501 37.83 -39.37 1.73
C THR A 501 37.24 -39.06 3.11
N ARG A 502 36.14 -38.30 3.15
CA ARG A 502 35.32 -38.13 4.35
C ARG A 502 34.19 -39.16 4.29
N GLN A 503 34.08 -39.98 5.32
CA GLN A 503 32.97 -40.93 5.49
C GLN A 503 31.62 -40.18 5.52
N PRO A 504 30.53 -40.79 5.01
CA PRO A 504 29.19 -40.24 5.16
C PRO A 504 28.81 -40.17 6.65
N PRO A 505 28.01 -39.18 7.08
CA PRO A 505 27.47 -39.18 8.43
C PRO A 505 26.47 -40.32 8.58
N GLU A 506 26.64 -41.07 9.65
CA GLU A 506 25.76 -42.11 10.14
C GLU A 506 24.36 -41.54 10.40
N GLU A 507 23.35 -42.18 9.83
CA GLU A 507 21.96 -41.80 9.87
C GLU A 507 21.43 -41.90 11.30
N ARG A 508 21.05 -40.76 11.90
CA ARG A 508 20.44 -40.74 13.24
C ARG A 508 19.05 -41.36 13.15
N PRO A 509 18.71 -42.35 14.00
CA PRO A 509 17.35 -42.88 14.05
C PRO A 509 16.38 -41.78 14.52
N GLN A 510 15.27 -41.64 13.80
CA GLN A 510 14.16 -40.79 14.18
C GLN A 510 13.55 -41.27 15.51
N PRO A 511 13.16 -40.36 16.42
CA PRO A 511 12.49 -40.75 17.65
C PRO A 511 11.10 -41.31 17.34
N THR A 512 10.87 -42.54 17.77
CA THR A 512 9.58 -43.20 17.72
C THR A 512 8.63 -42.49 18.69
N ALA A 513 7.40 -42.20 18.24
CA ALA A 513 6.37 -41.61 19.09
C ALA A 513 6.13 -42.50 20.33
N CYS A 514 6.19 -41.90 21.52
CA CYS A 514 5.93 -42.60 22.78
C CYS A 514 4.45 -42.96 22.91
N ASP A 515 4.19 -44.19 23.35
CA ASP A 515 2.86 -44.73 23.62
C ASP A 515 2.30 -44.08 24.90
N PRO A 516 1.11 -43.44 24.87
CA PRO A 516 0.54 -42.75 26.03
C PRO A 516 0.19 -43.66 27.22
N ALA A 517 0.36 -44.98 27.09
CA ALA A 517 0.21 -45.93 28.19
C ALA A 517 1.52 -46.20 28.98
N ASP A 518 2.67 -45.67 28.57
CA ASP A 518 3.94 -45.91 29.27
C ASP A 518 4.12 -44.95 30.48
N PRO A 519 4.12 -45.45 31.73
CA PRO A 519 4.27 -44.62 32.93
C PRO A 519 5.65 -43.94 33.03
N ALA A 520 6.64 -44.31 32.22
CA ALA A 520 7.94 -43.64 32.14
C ALA A 520 7.92 -42.30 31.38
N CYS A 521 6.82 -41.99 30.67
CA CYS A 521 6.68 -40.76 29.87
C CYS A 521 5.91 -39.64 30.59
N ASN A 522 5.53 -39.81 31.86
CA ASN A 522 4.93 -38.73 32.63
C ASN A 522 6.01 -37.77 33.15
N PRO A 523 5.90 -36.45 32.87
CA PRO A 523 6.83 -35.48 33.42
C PRO A 523 6.74 -35.46 34.95
N PRO A 524 7.87 -35.26 35.67
CA PRO A 524 7.84 -35.16 37.11
C PRO A 524 6.98 -33.95 37.54
N PRO A 525 6.23 -34.05 38.66
CA PRO A 525 5.45 -32.93 39.16
C PRO A 525 6.36 -31.74 39.50
N PRO A 526 5.90 -30.50 39.31
CA PRO A 526 6.68 -29.32 39.64
C PRO A 526 7.02 -29.29 41.15
N PRO A 527 8.18 -28.75 41.53
CA PRO A 527 8.58 -28.70 42.92
C PRO A 527 7.62 -27.82 43.72
N THR A 528 6.99 -28.40 44.75
CA THR A 528 6.23 -27.67 45.75
C THR A 528 7.16 -26.77 46.55
N CYS A 529 7.01 -25.45 46.40
CA CYS A 529 7.62 -24.48 47.30
C CYS A 529 7.00 -24.62 48.70
N LEU A 530 7.85 -24.81 49.71
CA LEU A 530 7.44 -24.71 51.11
C LEU A 530 7.18 -23.25 51.48
N PRO A 531 6.18 -22.96 52.33
CA PRO A 531 5.87 -21.60 52.73
C PRO A 531 7.03 -21.01 53.55
N GLY A 532 7.64 -19.93 53.03
CA GLY A 532 8.68 -19.16 53.74
C GLY A 532 9.97 -18.86 52.97
N GLN A 533 10.11 -19.24 51.70
CA GLN A 533 11.32 -18.98 50.90
C GLN A 533 11.01 -18.33 49.54
N CYS A 534 10.47 -17.12 49.57
CA CYS A 534 10.58 -16.15 48.47
C CYS A 534 10.78 -14.78 49.13
N GLY A 535 12.00 -14.26 49.06
CA GLY A 535 12.40 -12.92 49.47
C GLY A 535 13.12 -12.25 48.31
#